data_AF-A0A6L8H5J1-F1
#
_entry.id   AF-A0A6L8H5J1-F1
#
_cell.length_a   1.000
_cell.length_b   1.000
_cell.length_c   1.000
_cell.angle_alpha   90.00
_cell.angle_beta   90.00
_cell.angle_gamma   90.00
#
_symmetry.space_group_name_H-M   'P 1'
#
loop_
_entity.id
_entity.type
_entity.pdbx_description
1 polymer ?
#
loop_
_entity_poly.entity_id
_entity_poly.type
_entity_poly.pdbx_seq_one_letter_code
_entity_poly.pdbx_strand_id
1 'polypeptide(L)'
;MIISRQKFGSPMTAFSKASLQALATMKNMGGRILSRRRRGMNMIEVSLVLGLIGIALAGIFTIYTIVENRSLENRTKILVQNLVAGTKSLFVGSTNYASIGTTTALNQFLIDSKKVPINYVSSATDITSPFNTAITVVPTTATVEGVAAGRAFQITITDAPTHICNALFTEQMTSQTVLAVKAGSTNTLSPKRSGNRALNAANIANRCNDADPITIVMTFQ
;
A
#
# COMPACT_ATOMS: atom_id res chain seq x y z
N MET A 1 44.12 8.59 3.48
CA MET A 1 43.08 8.15 2.53
C MET A 1 42.49 9.38 1.86
N ILE A 2 42.61 9.45 0.54
CA ILE A 2 42.35 10.60 -0.34
C ILE A 2 40.88 10.61 -0.75
N ILE A 3 40.15 11.73 -0.56
CA ILE A 3 39.03 12.18 -1.42
C ILE A 3 38.98 13.73 -1.32
N SER A 4 39.66 14.46 -2.20
CA SER A 4 39.16 15.07 -3.45
C SER A 4 37.95 16.00 -3.27
N ARG A 5 38.21 17.32 -3.23
CA ARG A 5 37.23 18.39 -3.44
C ARG A 5 37.16 18.71 -4.93
N GLN A 6 36.00 18.53 -5.57
CA GLN A 6 35.76 19.03 -6.93
C GLN A 6 35.40 20.52 -6.91
N LYS A 7 36.10 21.27 -7.77
CA LYS A 7 35.93 22.69 -8.08
C LYS A 7 34.56 22.96 -8.71
N PHE A 8 33.82 23.92 -8.16
CA PHE A 8 32.78 24.64 -8.88
C PHE A 8 33.46 25.65 -9.83
N GLY A 9 33.33 25.42 -11.13
CA GLY A 9 33.77 26.35 -12.17
C GLY A 9 32.64 26.57 -13.17
N SER A 10 32.06 27.77 -13.16
CA SER A 10 31.15 28.26 -14.18
C SER A 10 31.90 28.49 -15.50
N PRO A 11 31.24 28.31 -16.66
CA PRO A 11 31.30 29.39 -17.64
C PRO A 11 29.96 29.65 -18.34
N MET A 12 29.36 30.80 -18.02
CA MET A 12 28.37 31.49 -18.85
C MET A 12 29.10 32.21 -20.00
N THR A 13 29.27 31.61 -21.18
CA THR A 13 29.64 32.36 -22.41
C THR A 13 29.26 31.65 -23.73
N ALA A 14 28.36 30.67 -23.73
CA ALA A 14 28.04 29.89 -24.94
C ALA A 14 26.73 30.26 -25.67
N PHE A 15 25.94 31.22 -25.18
CA PHE A 15 24.59 31.47 -25.71
C PHE A 15 24.46 32.62 -26.72
N SER A 16 25.54 33.35 -27.03
CA SER A 16 25.45 34.58 -27.86
C SER A 16 25.50 34.35 -29.38
N LYS A 17 26.08 33.24 -29.87
CA LYS A 17 26.27 33.03 -31.32
C LYS A 17 25.18 32.17 -31.99
N ALA A 18 24.45 31.34 -31.24
CA ALA A 18 23.42 30.46 -31.80
C ALA A 18 22.11 31.19 -32.17
N SER A 19 21.81 32.32 -31.54
CA SER A 19 20.58 33.09 -31.76
C SER A 19 20.61 33.95 -33.04
N LEU A 20 21.79 34.33 -33.53
CA LEU A 20 21.93 35.19 -34.71
C LEU A 20 21.87 34.43 -36.05
N GLN A 21 22.18 33.13 -36.09
CA GLN A 21 22.05 32.31 -37.30
C GLN A 21 20.63 31.80 -37.55
N ALA A 22 19.76 31.77 -36.54
CA ALA A 22 18.36 31.37 -36.67
C ALA A 22 17.49 32.44 -37.35
N LEU A 23 17.90 33.71 -37.32
CA LEU A 23 17.14 34.83 -37.90
C LEU A 23 17.38 35.01 -39.41
N ALA A 24 18.49 34.52 -39.95
CA ALA A 24 18.79 34.62 -41.38
C ALA A 24 18.11 33.52 -42.23
N THR A 25 17.72 32.40 -41.64
CA THR A 25 17.04 31.29 -42.33
C THR A 25 15.51 31.40 -42.34
N MET A 26 14.90 32.31 -41.56
CA MET A 26 13.45 32.51 -41.53
C MET A 26 12.89 33.46 -42.60
N LYS A 27 13.73 34.11 -43.42
CA LYS A 27 13.24 35.07 -44.43
C LYS A 27 12.71 34.41 -45.72
N ASN A 28 12.93 33.11 -45.92
CA ASN A 28 12.56 32.38 -47.15
C ASN A 28 11.50 31.29 -46.98
N MET A 29 10.71 31.32 -45.89
CA MET A 29 9.54 30.43 -45.72
C MET A 29 8.18 31.15 -45.90
N GLY A 30 8.19 32.36 -46.46
CA GLY A 30 6.97 33.06 -46.89
C GLY A 30 6.54 32.62 -48.28
N GLY A 31 5.82 31.51 -48.41
CA GLY A 31 5.16 31.24 -49.69
C GLY A 31 4.82 29.80 -50.07
N ARG A 32 4.39 28.93 -49.14
CA ARG A 32 3.65 27.69 -49.50
C ARG A 32 2.62 27.29 -48.44
N ILE A 33 1.66 28.16 -48.13
CA ILE A 33 0.39 27.70 -47.57
C ILE A 33 -0.47 27.25 -48.77
N LEU A 34 -0.13 26.09 -49.31
CA LEU A 34 -0.97 25.37 -50.27
C LEU A 34 -2.29 25.06 -49.58
N SER A 35 -3.39 25.45 -50.22
CA SER A 35 -4.77 25.22 -49.80
C SER A 35 -4.96 23.85 -49.16
N ARG A 36 -5.11 23.80 -47.83
CA ARG A 36 -5.57 22.60 -47.13
C ARG A 36 -6.99 22.32 -47.59
N ARG A 37 -7.14 21.41 -48.54
CA ARG A 37 -8.42 20.77 -48.86
C ARG A 37 -8.95 20.16 -47.57
N ARG A 38 -9.97 20.76 -46.95
CA ARG A 38 -10.69 20.16 -45.83
C ARG A 38 -11.42 18.93 -46.38
N ARG A 39 -10.76 17.78 -46.36
CA ARG A 39 -11.43 16.49 -46.57
C ARG A 39 -12.30 16.30 -45.33
N GLY A 40 -13.62 16.44 -45.48
CA GLY A 40 -14.56 16.05 -44.43
C GLY A 40 -14.32 14.57 -44.15
N MET A 41 -13.92 14.24 -42.93
CA MET A 41 -13.84 12.84 -42.52
C MET A 41 -15.24 12.25 -42.66
N ASN A 42 -15.32 11.08 -43.29
CA ASN A 42 -16.59 10.39 -43.39
C ASN A 42 -17.05 10.02 -41.97
N MET A 43 -18.34 10.18 -41.66
CA MET A 43 -18.89 9.93 -40.32
C MET A 43 -18.56 8.51 -39.82
N ILE A 44 -18.50 7.54 -40.73
CA ILE A 44 -18.17 6.15 -40.42
C ILE A 44 -16.70 5.93 -40.02
N GLU A 45 -15.78 6.72 -40.58
CA GLU A 45 -14.36 6.65 -40.28
C GLU A 45 -14.09 7.19 -38.87
N VAL A 46 -14.78 8.28 -38.51
CA VAL A 46 -14.74 8.84 -37.15
C VAL A 46 -15.36 7.88 -36.14
N SER A 47 -16.49 7.24 -36.45
CA SER A 47 -17.11 6.28 -35.53
C SER A 47 -16.24 5.04 -35.29
N LEU A 48 -15.51 4.56 -36.31
CA LEU A 48 -14.60 3.43 -36.16
C LEU A 48 -13.39 3.80 -35.28
N VAL A 49 -12.80 4.97 -35.49
CA VAL A 49 -11.66 5.46 -34.69
C VAL A 49 -12.07 5.71 -33.24
N LEU A 50 -13.24 6.32 -33.00
CA LEU A 50 -13.76 6.52 -31.64
C LEU A 50 -14.04 5.20 -30.93
N GLY A 51 -14.56 4.19 -31.64
CA GLY A 51 -14.75 2.85 -31.09
C GLY A 51 -13.43 2.20 -30.68
N LEU A 52 -12.40 2.30 -31.51
CA LEU A 52 -11.07 1.76 -31.20
C LEU A 52 -10.42 2.47 -30.01
N ILE A 53 -10.55 3.80 -29.93
CA ILE A 53 -10.07 4.58 -28.78
C ILE A 53 -10.81 4.18 -27.50
N GLY A 54 -12.12 3.96 -27.56
CA GLY A 54 -12.91 3.53 -26.40
C GLY A 54 -12.41 2.21 -25.81
N ILE A 55 -12.11 1.22 -26.65
CA ILE A 55 -11.56 -0.07 -26.23
C ILE A 55 -10.16 0.10 -25.62
N ALA A 56 -9.30 0.92 -26.24
CA ALA A 56 -7.96 1.18 -25.73
C ALA A 56 -7.99 1.82 -24.33
N LEU A 57 -8.87 2.80 -24.12
CA LEU A 57 -9.05 3.45 -22.83
C LEU A 57 -9.52 2.45 -21.75
N ALA A 58 -10.53 1.62 -22.05
CA ALA A 58 -11.02 0.61 -21.13
C ALA A 58 -9.91 -0.38 -20.70
N GLY A 59 -9.05 -0.77 -21.64
CA GLY A 59 -7.88 -1.61 -21.35
C GLY A 59 -6.88 -0.95 -20.39
N ILE A 60 -6.53 0.31 -20.63
CA ILE A 60 -5.58 1.07 -19.78
C ILE A 60 -6.13 1.24 -18.36
N PHE A 61 -7.41 1.58 -18.21
CA PHE A 61 -8.04 1.73 -16.90
C PHE A 61 -8.02 0.43 -16.09
N THR A 62 -8.29 -0.71 -16.74
CA THR A 62 -8.29 -2.02 -16.06
C THR A 62 -6.89 -2.37 -15.54
N ILE A 63 -5.84 -2.09 -16.31
CA ILE A 63 -4.46 -2.36 -15.88
C ILE A 63 -4.09 -1.44 -14.71
N TYR A 64 -4.47 -0.17 -14.76
CA TYR A 64 -4.17 0.80 -13.71
C TYR A 64 -4.71 0.37 -12.34
N THR A 65 -5.99 -0.03 -12.27
CA THR A 65 -6.62 -0.46 -11.01
C THR A 65 -5.98 -1.72 -10.43
N ILE A 66 -5.58 -2.66 -11.29
CA ILE A 66 -4.87 -3.88 -10.85
C ILE A 66 -3.51 -3.52 -10.24
N VAL A 67 -2.76 -2.62 -10.86
CA VAL A 67 -1.44 -2.22 -10.37
C VAL A 67 -1.55 -1.47 -9.04
N GLU A 68 -2.53 -0.58 -8.92
CA GLU A 68 -2.78 0.16 -7.69
C GLU A 68 -3.16 -0.77 -6.53
N ASN A 69 -4.14 -1.66 -6.74
CA ASN A 69 -4.57 -2.64 -5.73
C ASN A 69 -3.42 -3.53 -5.27
N ARG A 70 -2.60 -4.04 -6.22
CA ARG A 70 -1.40 -4.83 -5.87
C ARG A 70 -0.36 -4.02 -5.09
N SER A 71 -0.20 -2.74 -5.41
CA SER A 71 0.70 -1.86 -4.67
C SER A 71 0.21 -1.66 -3.24
N LEU A 72 -1.08 -1.39 -3.06
CA LEU A 72 -1.72 -1.24 -1.74
C LEU A 72 -1.63 -2.52 -0.91
N GLU A 73 -1.90 -3.68 -1.51
CA GLU A 73 -1.73 -4.99 -0.87
C GLU A 73 -0.30 -5.17 -0.36
N ASN A 74 0.70 -5.00 -1.23
CA ASN A 74 2.10 -5.21 -0.86
C ASN A 74 2.58 -4.24 0.21
N ARG A 75 2.20 -2.95 0.11
CA ARG A 75 2.52 -1.94 1.13
C ARG A 75 1.90 -2.30 2.48
N THR A 76 0.65 -2.77 2.48
CA THR A 76 -0.05 -3.17 3.71
C THR A 76 0.60 -4.41 4.32
N LYS A 77 0.94 -5.43 3.51
CA LYS A 77 1.65 -6.63 3.97
C LYS A 77 2.97 -6.30 4.63
N ILE A 78 3.81 -5.50 3.98
CA ILE A 78 5.10 -5.06 4.53
C ILE A 78 4.90 -4.27 5.82
N LEU A 79 3.91 -3.38 5.87
CA LEU A 79 3.59 -2.64 7.10
C LEU A 79 3.20 -3.57 8.25
N VAL A 80 2.31 -4.54 8.01
CA VAL A 80 1.90 -5.53 9.02
C VAL A 80 3.10 -6.37 9.47
N GLN A 81 3.94 -6.85 8.55
CA GLN A 81 5.16 -7.59 8.88
C GLN A 81 6.12 -6.76 9.74
N ASN A 82 6.30 -5.48 9.41
CA ASN A 82 7.13 -4.55 10.20
C ASN A 82 6.56 -4.32 11.60
N LEU A 83 5.23 -4.21 11.74
CA LEU A 83 4.57 -4.10 13.04
C LEU A 83 4.73 -5.37 13.87
N VAL A 84 4.57 -6.56 13.25
CA VAL A 84 4.76 -7.85 13.92
C VAL A 84 6.22 -8.01 14.37
N ALA A 85 7.17 -7.82 13.46
CA ALA A 85 8.60 -7.93 13.77
C ALA A 85 9.06 -6.86 14.77
N GLY A 86 8.57 -5.63 14.61
CA GLY A 86 8.82 -4.52 15.52
C GLY A 86 8.34 -4.81 16.93
N THR A 87 7.08 -5.24 17.06
CA THR A 87 6.49 -5.60 18.35
C THR A 87 7.27 -6.74 19.00
N LYS A 88 7.59 -7.80 18.26
CA LYS A 88 8.41 -8.89 18.80
C LYS A 88 9.81 -8.43 19.22
N SER A 89 10.42 -7.53 18.45
CA SER A 89 11.75 -6.98 18.76
C SER A 89 11.79 -6.13 20.04
N LEU A 90 10.68 -5.43 20.35
CA LEU A 90 10.56 -4.61 21.56
C LEU A 90 10.43 -5.45 22.83
N PHE A 91 9.96 -6.69 22.72
CA PHE A 91 9.73 -7.59 23.86
C PHE A 91 10.66 -8.79 23.84
N VAL A 92 11.83 -8.71 23.20
CA VAL A 92 12.83 -9.79 23.24
C VAL A 92 13.20 -10.07 24.70
N GLY A 93 12.89 -11.29 25.16
CA GLY A 93 13.12 -11.73 26.54
C GLY A 93 11.93 -11.58 27.49
N SER A 94 10.86 -10.89 27.09
CA SER A 94 9.58 -10.86 27.80
C SER A 94 8.53 -11.60 27.00
N THR A 95 7.74 -12.45 27.67
CA THR A 95 6.56 -13.07 27.04
C THR A 95 5.27 -12.34 27.37
N ASN A 96 5.36 -11.14 27.96
CA ASN A 96 4.22 -10.33 28.38
C ASN A 96 4.25 -8.96 27.68
N TYR A 97 3.33 -8.77 26.75
CA TYR A 97 3.05 -7.54 26.03
C TYR A 97 2.19 -6.56 26.85
N ALA A 98 1.54 -7.02 27.92
CA ALA A 98 0.63 -6.19 28.74
C ALA A 98 1.36 -5.21 29.68
N SER A 99 2.67 -5.35 29.88
CA SER A 99 3.46 -4.44 30.73
C SER A 99 3.48 -3.00 30.23
N ILE A 100 3.13 -2.78 28.95
CA ILE A 100 3.07 -1.45 28.33
C ILE A 100 1.75 -0.70 28.64
N GLY A 101 0.78 -1.35 29.30
CA GLY A 101 -0.34 -0.70 30.01
C GLY A 101 -1.42 -0.04 29.16
N THR A 102 -1.08 0.54 28.00
CA THR A 102 -2.01 1.23 27.10
C THR A 102 -1.67 1.02 25.63
N THR A 103 -2.69 1.11 24.77
CA THR A 103 -2.58 1.02 23.31
C THR A 103 -1.67 2.12 22.75
N THR A 104 -1.82 3.34 23.28
CA THR A 104 -1.05 4.54 22.93
C THR A 104 0.44 4.34 23.17
N ALA A 105 0.82 3.71 24.29
CA ALA A 105 2.22 3.46 24.60
C ALA A 105 2.85 2.45 23.63
N LEU A 106 2.14 1.39 23.23
CA LEU A 106 2.70 0.40 22.30
C LEU A 106 2.93 0.98 20.90
N ASN A 107 1.96 1.74 20.39
CA ASN A 107 2.14 2.47 19.12
C ASN A 107 3.31 3.47 19.22
N GLN A 108 3.40 4.23 20.31
CA GLN A 108 4.50 5.17 20.55
C GLN A 108 5.86 4.46 20.51
N PHE A 109 6.02 3.33 21.21
CA PHE A 109 7.28 2.58 21.21
C PHE A 109 7.66 2.06 19.81
N LEU A 110 6.68 1.62 19.02
CA LEU A 110 6.90 1.19 17.63
C LEU A 110 7.37 2.36 16.74
N ILE A 111 6.79 3.54 16.94
CA ILE A 111 7.14 4.77 16.22
C ILE A 111 8.53 5.26 16.64
N ASP A 112 8.80 5.40 17.93
CA ASP A 112 10.07 5.89 18.47
C ASP A 112 11.24 4.97 18.11
N SER A 113 10.99 3.66 18.10
CA SER A 113 11.98 2.65 17.69
C SER A 113 12.11 2.50 16.17
N LYS A 114 11.47 3.40 15.40
CA LYS A 114 11.45 3.44 13.93
C LYS A 114 11.10 2.11 13.27
N LYS A 115 10.20 1.35 13.91
CA LYS A 115 9.66 0.10 13.36
C LYS A 115 8.52 0.35 12.39
N VAL A 116 7.93 1.54 12.46
CA VAL A 116 6.90 2.03 11.51
C VAL A 116 7.58 2.96 10.51
N PRO A 117 7.43 2.74 9.19
CA PRO A 117 7.89 3.71 8.19
C PRO A 117 7.21 5.07 8.38
N ILE A 118 7.98 6.16 8.25
CA ILE A 118 7.52 7.52 8.59
C ILE A 118 6.27 7.97 7.83
N ASN A 119 6.05 7.46 6.63
CA ASN A 119 4.89 7.78 5.81
C ASN A 119 3.57 7.16 6.32
N TYR A 120 3.64 6.31 7.35
CA TYR A 120 2.48 5.71 8.03
C TYR A 120 2.34 6.22 9.47
N VAL A 121 3.08 7.26 9.85
CA VAL A 121 3.02 7.89 11.17
C VAL A 121 2.27 9.21 11.01
N SER A 122 1.07 9.31 11.56
CA SER A 122 0.27 10.54 11.51
C SER A 122 0.47 11.44 12.72
N SER A 123 0.84 10.85 13.86
CA SER A 123 1.19 11.56 15.09
C SER A 123 2.22 10.74 15.89
N ALA A 124 2.63 11.21 17.07
CA ALA A 124 3.54 10.45 17.94
C ALA A 124 2.98 9.05 18.31
N THR A 125 1.65 8.90 18.33
CA THR A 125 0.98 7.69 18.83
C THR A 125 0.11 6.99 17.77
N ASP A 126 -0.06 7.61 16.60
CA ASP A 126 -1.03 7.16 15.61
C ASP A 126 -0.34 6.62 14.36
N ILE A 127 -0.74 5.40 13.99
CA ILE A 127 -0.26 4.68 12.82
C ILE A 127 -1.42 4.59 11.83
N THR A 128 -1.16 4.93 10.56
CA THR A 128 -2.13 4.86 9.49
C THR A 128 -1.79 3.80 8.46
N SER A 129 -2.81 3.20 7.88
CA SER A 129 -2.69 2.26 6.77
C SER A 129 -2.36 3.00 5.46
N PRO A 130 -1.92 2.28 4.41
CA PRO A 130 -1.74 2.87 3.06
C PRO A 130 -3.02 3.44 2.44
N PHE A 131 -4.18 3.15 3.01
CA PHE A 131 -5.50 3.66 2.61
C PHE A 131 -6.06 4.66 3.64
N ASN A 132 -5.17 5.25 4.46
CA ASN A 132 -5.45 6.36 5.38
C ASN A 132 -6.47 6.05 6.48
N THR A 133 -6.47 4.82 6.98
CA THR A 133 -7.30 4.39 8.11
C THR A 133 -6.43 4.05 9.31
N ALA A 134 -7.01 4.02 10.51
CA ALA A 134 -6.25 3.78 11.73
C ALA A 134 -5.81 2.31 11.85
N ILE A 135 -4.55 2.13 12.27
CA ILE A 135 -4.00 0.84 12.72
C ILE A 135 -3.71 0.93 14.21
N THR A 136 -4.17 -0.06 14.95
CA THR A 136 -3.89 -0.17 16.39
C THR A 136 -3.18 -1.48 16.69
N VAL A 137 -2.14 -1.40 17.53
CA VAL A 137 -1.45 -2.56 18.06
C VAL A 137 -1.67 -2.62 19.55
N VAL A 138 -2.24 -3.73 20.03
CA VAL A 138 -2.64 -3.87 21.44
C VAL A 138 -2.31 -5.26 21.97
N PRO A 139 -1.90 -5.41 23.24
CA PRO A 139 -1.79 -6.73 23.86
C PRO A 139 -3.17 -7.40 23.98
N THR A 140 -3.22 -8.73 23.91
CA THR A 140 -4.48 -9.46 24.15
C THR A 140 -4.91 -9.32 25.62
N THR A 141 -6.20 -9.04 25.84
CA THR A 141 -6.77 -8.95 27.21
C THR A 141 -7.38 -10.26 27.69
N ALA A 142 -7.53 -11.24 26.79
CA ALA A 142 -8.10 -12.55 27.07
C ALA A 142 -7.22 -13.66 26.48
N THR A 143 -7.46 -14.89 26.91
CA THR A 143 -6.80 -16.08 26.34
C THR A 143 -7.26 -16.30 24.90
N VAL A 144 -6.31 -16.40 23.96
CA VAL A 144 -6.58 -16.63 22.53
C VAL A 144 -5.84 -17.87 22.06
N GLU A 145 -6.55 -18.86 21.53
CA GLU A 145 -5.98 -20.12 21.00
C GLU A 145 -4.97 -20.82 21.94
N GLY A 146 -5.29 -20.80 23.24
CA GLY A 146 -4.48 -21.41 24.31
C GLY A 146 -3.35 -20.53 24.85
N VAL A 147 -3.16 -19.32 24.31
CA VAL A 147 -2.17 -18.35 24.78
C VAL A 147 -2.83 -17.40 25.79
N ALA A 148 -2.29 -17.34 27.01
CA ALA A 148 -2.83 -16.53 28.09
C ALA A 148 -2.89 -15.03 27.75
N ALA A 149 -3.75 -14.29 28.44
CA ALA A 149 -3.84 -12.83 28.32
C ALA A 149 -2.47 -12.16 28.51
N GLY A 150 -2.20 -11.13 27.71
CA GLY A 150 -0.94 -10.39 27.69
C GLY A 150 0.21 -11.13 26.99
N ARG A 151 0.08 -12.41 26.64
CA ARG A 151 1.14 -13.19 25.97
C ARG A 151 1.04 -13.23 24.45
N ALA A 152 0.09 -12.50 23.90
CA ALA A 152 -0.12 -12.27 22.49
C ALA A 152 -0.45 -10.79 22.26
N PHE A 153 -0.39 -10.35 21.02
CA PHE A 153 -0.81 -9.02 20.63
C PHE A 153 -1.70 -9.08 19.39
N GLN A 154 -2.50 -8.04 19.21
CA GLN A 154 -3.44 -7.89 18.11
C GLN A 154 -3.08 -6.65 17.31
N ILE A 155 -3.10 -6.81 16.00
CA ILE A 155 -3.05 -5.71 15.04
C ILE A 155 -4.47 -5.57 14.49
N THR A 156 -5.08 -4.41 14.70
CA THR A 156 -6.39 -4.08 14.14
C THR A 156 -6.23 -3.04 13.06
N ILE A 157 -6.80 -3.32 11.89
CA ILE A 157 -6.84 -2.40 10.75
C ILE A 157 -8.32 -2.08 10.51
N THR A 158 -8.66 -0.80 10.63
CA THR A 158 -10.02 -0.30 10.38
C THR A 158 -10.23 0.00 8.90
N ASP A 159 -11.47 -0.13 8.47
CA ASP A 159 -11.93 0.15 7.11
C ASP A 159 -11.06 -0.37 5.96
N ALA A 160 -10.62 -1.62 6.07
CA ALA A 160 -9.86 -2.29 5.03
C ALA A 160 -10.78 -2.76 3.88
N PRO A 161 -10.40 -2.55 2.62
CA PRO A 161 -11.09 -3.13 1.47
C PRO A 161 -11.04 -4.67 1.48
N THR A 162 -12.08 -5.29 0.93
CA THR A 162 -12.18 -6.74 0.65
C THR A 162 -10.89 -7.39 0.09
N HIS A 163 -10.25 -6.77 -0.90
CA HIS A 163 -9.02 -7.32 -1.51
C HIS A 163 -7.82 -7.35 -0.54
N ILE A 164 -7.69 -6.36 0.34
CA ILE A 164 -6.67 -6.33 1.39
C ILE A 164 -6.91 -7.44 2.42
N CYS A 165 -8.18 -7.67 2.81
CA CYS A 165 -8.56 -8.75 3.73
C CYS A 165 -8.12 -10.11 3.19
N ASN A 166 -8.48 -10.42 1.95
CA ASN A 166 -8.11 -11.66 1.29
C ASN A 166 -6.59 -11.81 1.19
N ALA A 167 -5.89 -10.75 0.78
CA ALA A 167 -4.45 -10.77 0.61
C ALA A 167 -3.69 -11.00 1.93
N LEU A 168 -4.10 -10.35 3.02
CA LEU A 168 -3.48 -10.51 4.33
C LEU A 168 -3.74 -11.89 4.93
N PHE A 169 -4.98 -12.37 4.89
CA PHE A 169 -5.31 -13.68 5.50
C PHE A 169 -4.68 -14.84 4.75
N THR A 170 -4.61 -14.75 3.42
CA THR A 170 -3.92 -15.75 2.60
C THR A 170 -2.43 -15.83 2.98
N GLU A 171 -1.79 -14.70 3.24
CA GLU A 171 -0.41 -14.70 3.73
C GLU A 171 -0.29 -15.33 5.12
N GLN A 172 -1.27 -15.10 5.99
CA GLN A 172 -1.27 -15.71 7.32
C GLN A 172 -1.50 -17.23 7.31
N MET A 173 -1.99 -17.82 6.21
CA MET A 173 -2.15 -19.29 6.13
C MET A 173 -0.84 -20.05 6.28
N THR A 174 0.28 -19.47 5.85
CA THR A 174 1.62 -20.10 5.94
C THR A 174 2.43 -19.56 7.12
N SER A 175 1.94 -18.53 7.80
CA SER A 175 2.60 -17.92 8.95
C SER A 175 2.50 -18.84 10.17
N GLN A 176 3.65 -19.20 10.74
CA GLN A 176 3.69 -19.96 12.00
C GLN A 176 3.46 -19.07 13.23
N THR A 177 3.41 -17.75 13.04
CA THR A 177 3.33 -16.78 14.14
C THR A 177 1.92 -16.27 14.41
N VAL A 178 0.99 -16.52 13.48
CA VAL A 178 -0.40 -16.13 13.63
C VAL A 178 -1.13 -17.12 14.55
N LEU A 179 -1.87 -16.58 15.51
CA LEU A 179 -2.74 -17.37 16.37
C LEU A 179 -4.15 -17.43 15.79
N ALA A 180 -4.70 -16.26 15.47
CA ALA A 180 -6.06 -16.14 14.96
C ALA A 180 -6.23 -14.88 14.13
N VAL A 181 -7.17 -14.91 13.20
CA VAL A 181 -7.58 -13.76 12.40
C VAL A 181 -9.10 -13.61 12.43
N LYS A 182 -9.59 -12.38 12.28
CA LYS A 182 -11.03 -12.05 12.28
C LYS A 182 -11.29 -10.89 11.32
N ALA A 183 -12.36 -10.98 10.56
CA ALA A 183 -12.85 -9.93 9.67
C ALA A 183 -14.25 -9.49 10.11
N GLY A 184 -14.43 -8.20 10.39
CA GLY A 184 -15.69 -7.61 10.84
C GLY A 184 -16.23 -8.26 12.13
N SER A 185 -17.53 -8.51 12.17
CA SER A 185 -18.22 -9.17 13.29
C SER A 185 -18.13 -10.69 13.27
N THR A 186 -17.43 -11.28 12.29
CA THR A 186 -17.40 -12.73 12.10
C THR A 186 -16.60 -13.48 13.16
N ASN A 187 -16.76 -14.81 13.21
CA ASN A 187 -16.00 -15.68 14.10
C ASN A 187 -14.51 -15.72 13.72
N THR A 188 -13.65 -15.89 14.73
CA THR A 188 -12.20 -16.05 14.53
C THR A 188 -11.87 -17.32 13.73
N LEU A 189 -11.03 -17.14 12.71
CA LEU A 189 -10.34 -18.21 12.01
C LEU A 189 -8.98 -18.44 12.68
N SER A 190 -8.54 -19.69 12.82
CA SER A 190 -7.21 -19.99 13.35
C SER A 190 -6.57 -21.20 12.66
N PRO A 191 -5.23 -21.24 12.54
CA PRO A 191 -4.51 -22.40 12.01
C PRO A 191 -4.70 -23.66 12.88
N LYS A 192 -4.99 -23.48 14.19
CA LYS A 192 -5.18 -24.58 15.15
C LYS A 192 -6.59 -25.19 15.13
N ARG A 193 -7.52 -24.64 14.34
CA ARG A 193 -8.91 -25.10 14.27
C ARG A 193 -9.24 -25.82 12.96
N SER A 194 -10.31 -26.61 13.01
CA SER A 194 -10.89 -27.31 11.86
C SER A 194 -12.28 -26.77 11.50
N GLY A 195 -12.81 -27.19 10.35
CA GLY A 195 -14.13 -26.84 9.85
C GLY A 195 -14.29 -25.35 9.51
N ASN A 196 -15.44 -24.76 9.85
CA ASN A 196 -15.81 -23.37 9.49
C ASN A 196 -15.03 -22.28 10.25
N ARG A 197 -14.06 -22.70 11.08
CA ARG A 197 -13.14 -21.84 11.84
C ARG A 197 -11.68 -22.11 11.50
N ALA A 198 -11.40 -23.04 10.58
CA ALA A 198 -10.06 -23.27 10.08
C ALA A 198 -9.60 -22.06 9.25
N LEU A 199 -8.34 -21.68 9.39
CA LEU A 199 -7.72 -20.71 8.49
C LEU A 199 -7.42 -21.40 7.14
N ASN A 200 -8.35 -21.31 6.20
CA ASN A 200 -8.23 -21.86 4.84
C ASN A 200 -8.85 -20.92 3.80
N ALA A 201 -8.53 -21.13 2.52
CA ALA A 201 -8.95 -20.24 1.44
C ALA A 201 -10.48 -20.07 1.34
N ALA A 202 -11.26 -21.14 1.53
CA ALA A 202 -12.73 -21.09 1.46
C ALA A 202 -13.32 -20.23 2.60
N ASN A 203 -12.86 -20.44 3.83
CA ASN A 203 -13.32 -19.65 4.97
C ASN A 203 -12.90 -18.19 4.84
N ILE A 204 -11.68 -17.90 4.35
CA ILE A 204 -11.21 -16.53 4.11
C ILE A 204 -12.11 -15.82 3.10
N ALA A 205 -12.38 -16.44 1.95
CA ALA A 205 -13.25 -15.87 0.94
C ALA A 205 -14.65 -15.55 1.49
N ASN A 206 -15.22 -16.46 2.29
CA ASN A 206 -16.51 -16.21 2.93
C ASN A 206 -16.44 -15.02 3.90
N ARG A 207 -15.41 -14.94 4.76
CA ARG A 207 -15.31 -13.87 5.78
C ARG A 207 -14.96 -12.50 5.22
N CYS A 208 -14.13 -12.46 4.19
CA CYS A 208 -13.68 -11.21 3.59
C CYS A 208 -14.66 -10.63 2.56
N ASN A 209 -15.74 -11.35 2.20
CA ASN A 209 -16.76 -10.87 1.25
C ASN A 209 -18.05 -10.39 1.95
N ASP A 210 -18.19 -10.57 3.27
CA ASP A 210 -19.43 -10.32 4.00
C ASP A 210 -19.67 -8.84 4.38
N ALA A 211 -18.68 -7.94 4.21
CA ALA A 211 -18.82 -6.50 4.50
C ALA A 211 -17.80 -5.67 3.71
N ASP A 212 -18.12 -4.42 3.38
CA ASP A 212 -17.17 -3.38 2.99
C ASP A 212 -17.72 -2.05 3.55
N PRO A 213 -16.97 -1.28 4.36
CA PRO A 213 -15.59 -1.51 4.81
C PRO A 213 -15.45 -2.60 5.91
N ILE A 214 -14.30 -3.30 5.95
CA ILE A 214 -14.03 -4.41 6.89
C ILE A 214 -13.03 -3.99 7.98
N THR A 215 -13.34 -4.29 9.24
CA THR A 215 -12.32 -4.26 10.31
C THR A 215 -11.59 -5.58 10.37
N ILE A 216 -10.27 -5.57 10.16
CA ILE A 216 -9.42 -6.76 10.22
C ILE A 216 -8.71 -6.81 11.56
N VAL A 217 -8.79 -7.93 12.28
CA VAL A 217 -8.02 -8.17 13.51
C VAL A 217 -7.16 -9.41 13.30
N MET A 218 -5.86 -9.26 13.47
CA MET A 218 -4.89 -10.36 13.42
C MET A 218 -4.19 -10.48 14.77
N THR A 219 -4.20 -11.68 15.34
CA THR A 219 -3.58 -11.98 16.62
C THR A 219 -2.31 -12.78 16.40
N PHE A 220 -1.21 -12.35 17.01
CA PHE A 220 0.11 -12.98 16.92
C PHE A 220 0.63 -13.33 18.31
N GLN A 221 1.44 -14.38 18.38
CA GLN A 221 2.20 -14.74 19.57
C GLN A 221 3.59 -14.12 19.53
#